data_AF-A0A537UZ59-F1
#
_entry.id   AF-A0A537UZ59-F1
#
_cell.length_a   1.000
_cell.length_b   1.000
_cell.length_c   1.000
_cell.angle_alpha   90.00
_cell.angle_beta   90.00
_cell.angle_gamma   90.00
#
_symmetry.space_group_name_H-M   'P 1'
#
loop_
_entity.id
_entity.type
_entity.pdbx_description
1 polymer ?
#
loop_
_entity_poly.entity_id
_entity_poly.type
_entity_poly.pdbx_seq_one_letter_code
_entity_poly.pdbx_strand_id
1 'polypeptide(L)'
;AFRANGQEPPRPTVASVSTNIQNELLATGRFLTVLPGFMLKVAWRNLALKALPVALPNAPMPIGLITLKNRTLTPLARLFIESVRALAKPLARP
;
A
#
# COMPACT_ATOMS: atom_id res chain seq x y z
N ALA A 1 3.08 8.65 11.32
CA ALA A 1 3.42 9.89 10.61
C ALA A 1 2.96 11.17 11.33
N PHE A 2 1.67 11.56 11.35
CA PHE A 2 1.23 12.85 11.93
C PHE A 2 1.66 13.06 13.39
N ARG A 3 1.29 12.13 14.29
CA ARG A 3 1.66 12.22 15.72
C ARG A 3 3.17 12.18 15.96
N ALA A 4 3.91 11.47 15.12
CA ALA A 4 5.37 11.43 15.18
C ALA A 4 6.00 12.79 14.85
N ASN A 5 5.25 13.70 14.20
CA ASN A 5 5.64 15.09 13.95
C ASN A 5 4.92 16.08 14.89
N GLY A 6 4.34 15.62 16.01
CA GLY A 6 3.63 16.48 16.97
C GLY A 6 2.30 17.04 16.46
N GLN A 7 1.74 16.46 15.40
CA GLN A 7 0.45 16.86 14.82
C GLN A 7 -0.61 15.80 15.08
N GLU A 8 -1.84 16.20 15.41
CA GLU A 8 -2.94 15.24 15.39
C GLU A 8 -3.30 14.86 13.95
N PRO A 9 -3.71 13.60 13.70
CA PRO A 9 -4.20 13.20 12.39
C PRO A 9 -5.44 14.02 12.01
N PRO A 10 -5.60 14.38 10.71
CA PRO A 10 -6.78 15.08 10.26
C PRO A 10 -8.03 14.21 10.47
N ARG A 11 -9.15 14.85 10.80
CA ARG A 11 -10.44 14.16 10.87
C ARG A 11 -10.83 13.68 9.46
N PRO A 12 -11.13 12.39 9.26
CA PRO A 12 -11.48 11.89 7.93
C PRO A 12 -12.84 12.43 7.49
N THR A 13 -12.90 13.05 6.32
CA THR A 13 -14.15 13.50 5.68
C THR A 13 -14.93 12.32 5.09
N VAL A 14 -14.22 11.31 4.58
CA VAL A 14 -14.78 10.06 4.03
C VAL A 14 -13.87 8.91 4.45
N ALA A 15 -14.45 7.79 4.86
CA ALA A 15 -13.72 6.56 5.17
C ALA A 15 -14.17 5.44 4.23
N SER A 16 -13.23 4.80 3.54
CA SER A 16 -13.50 3.66 2.66
C SER A 16 -12.30 2.74 2.59
N VAL A 17 -12.54 1.43 2.56
CA VAL A 17 -11.52 0.40 2.31
C VAL A 17 -11.39 0.04 0.83
N SER A 18 -12.29 0.56 -0.02
CA SER A 18 -12.29 0.26 -1.45
C SER A 18 -11.29 1.16 -2.17
N THR A 19 -10.25 0.55 -2.74
CA THR A 19 -9.26 1.22 -3.57
C THR A 19 -9.89 1.94 -4.77
N ASN A 20 -10.93 1.36 -5.36
CA ASN A 20 -11.64 1.98 -6.48
C ASN A 20 -12.32 3.30 -6.06
N ILE A 21 -13.01 3.31 -4.92
CA ILE A 21 -13.66 4.53 -4.41
C ILE A 21 -12.62 5.59 -4.06
N GLN A 22 -11.52 5.20 -3.39
CA GLN A 22 -10.44 6.13 -3.07
C GLN A 22 -9.87 6.78 -4.33
N ASN A 23 -9.61 5.99 -5.37
CA ASN A 23 -9.08 6.46 -6.65
C ASN A 23 -10.02 7.47 -7.33
N GLU A 24 -11.32 7.19 -7.40
CA GLU A 24 -12.30 8.11 -7.98
C GLU A 24 -12.41 9.43 -7.19
N LEU A 25 -12.38 9.37 -5.85
CA LEU A 25 -12.38 10.57 -5.00
C LEU A 25 -11.13 11.42 -5.23
N LEU A 26 -9.94 10.80 -5.27
CA LEU A 26 -8.67 11.46 -5.54
C LEU A 26 -8.65 12.11 -6.94
N ALA A 27 -9.23 11.45 -7.94
CA ALA A 27 -9.31 11.98 -9.30
C ALA A 27 -10.11 13.29 -9.39
N THR A 28 -11.01 13.57 -8.44
CA THR A 28 -11.73 14.87 -8.38
C THR A 28 -10.86 16.04 -7.95
N GLY A 29 -9.63 15.81 -7.45
CA GLY A 29 -8.75 16.85 -6.93
C GLY A 29 -9.18 17.49 -5.60
N ARG A 30 -10.29 17.00 -5.00
CA ARG A 30 -10.86 17.54 -3.75
C ARG A 30 -10.47 16.73 -2.51
N PHE A 31 -9.79 15.61 -2.70
CA PHE A 31 -9.44 14.68 -1.63
C PHE A 31 -7.94 14.39 -1.64
N LEU A 32 -7.40 14.11 -0.46
CA LEU A 32 -6.05 13.60 -0.26
C LEU A 32 -6.12 12.36 0.63
N THR A 33 -5.20 11.42 0.42
CA THR A 33 -5.07 10.25 1.28
C THR A 33 -3.64 9.72 1.26
N VAL A 34 -3.34 8.76 2.14
CA VAL A 34 -2.10 7.99 2.13
C VAL A 34 -2.37 6.67 1.44
N LEU A 35 -1.64 6.38 0.34
CA LEU A 35 -1.70 5.13 -0.39
C LEU A 35 -0.35 4.40 -0.35
N PRO A 36 -0.31 3.06 -0.50
CA PRO A 36 0.93 2.34 -0.74
C PRO A 36 1.64 2.86 -2.00
N GLY A 37 2.93 3.17 -1.88
CA GLY A 37 3.70 3.78 -2.97
C GLY A 37 3.77 2.95 -4.26
N PHE A 38 3.64 1.62 -4.17
CA PHE A 38 3.59 0.76 -5.36
C PHE A 38 2.39 1.05 -6.26
N MET A 39 1.29 1.64 -5.74
CA MET A 39 0.12 1.97 -6.54
C MET A 39 0.40 3.01 -7.63
N LEU A 40 1.42 3.86 -7.44
CA LEU A 40 1.88 4.79 -8.49
C LEU A 40 2.67 4.08 -9.59
N LYS A 41 3.26 2.91 -9.31
CA LYS A 41 4.05 2.11 -10.25
C LYS A 41 3.20 1.12 -11.03
N VAL A 42 2.07 0.69 -10.46
CA VAL A 42 1.16 -0.27 -11.08
C VAL A 42 0.19 0.49 -12.00
N ALA A 43 0.52 0.52 -13.29
CA ALA A 43 -0.14 1.26 -14.37
C ALA A 43 -1.57 0.79 -14.73
N TRP A 44 -2.38 0.36 -13.76
CA TRP A 44 -3.65 -0.32 -14.06
C TRP A 44 -4.78 0.65 -14.41
N ARG A 45 -4.69 1.92 -14.00
CA ARG A 45 -5.56 3.00 -14.46
C ARG A 45 -4.69 4.25 -14.53
N ASN A 46 -4.73 5.00 -15.64
CA ASN A 46 -4.17 6.35 -15.78
C ASN A 46 -4.88 7.32 -14.82
N LEU A 47 -4.80 7.07 -13.53
CA LEU A 47 -5.33 7.96 -12.52
C LEU A 47 -4.38 9.13 -12.51
N ALA A 48 -4.91 10.34 -12.67
CA ALA A 48 -4.19 11.60 -12.50
C ALA A 48 -3.81 11.81 -11.01
N LEU A 49 -3.19 10.80 -10.39
CA LEU A 49 -2.68 10.86 -9.03
C LEU A 49 -1.34 11.55 -9.07
N LYS A 50 -1.19 12.51 -8.17
CA LYS A 50 0.07 13.19 -7.93
C LYS A 50 0.56 12.87 -6.53
N ALA A 51 1.74 12.28 -6.43
CA ALA A 51 2.42 12.15 -5.16
C ALA A 51 2.76 13.56 -4.64
N LEU A 52 2.37 13.84 -3.39
CA LEU A 52 2.76 15.07 -2.72
C LEU A 52 4.15 14.88 -2.09
N PRO A 53 5.05 15.88 -2.15
CA PRO A 53 6.40 15.79 -1.61
C PRO A 53 6.41 15.94 -0.08
N VAL A 54 5.73 15.03 0.61
CA VAL A 54 5.58 15.03 2.08
C VAL A 54 6.21 13.77 2.64
N ALA A 55 7.11 13.95 3.61
CA ALA A 55 7.67 12.83 4.35
C ALA A 55 6.64 12.28 5.35
N LEU A 56 6.39 10.97 5.28
CA LEU A 56 5.55 10.26 6.25
C LEU A 56 6.45 9.33 7.08
N PRO A 57 7.04 9.81 8.19
CA PRO A 57 7.90 8.96 9.01
C PRO A 57 7.09 7.80 9.60
N ASN A 58 7.73 6.64 9.67
CA ASN A 58 7.16 5.38 10.15
C ASN A 58 5.95 4.90 9.33
N ALA A 59 5.86 5.26 8.06
CA ALA A 59 4.83 4.79 7.13
C ALA A 59 5.11 3.49 6.36
N PRO A 60 6.37 2.96 6.24
CA PRO A 60 6.58 1.68 5.58
C PRO A 60 5.82 0.57 6.29
N MET A 61 4.88 -0.07 5.58
CA MET A 61 4.18 -1.25 6.06
C MET A 61 4.73 -2.48 5.36
N PRO A 62 5.16 -3.53 6.10
CA PRO A 62 5.67 -4.74 5.49
C PRO A 62 4.53 -5.49 4.78
N ILE A 63 4.81 -5.98 3.57
CA ILE A 63 3.94 -6.92 2.86
C ILE A 63 4.39 -8.33 3.23
N GLY A 64 3.46 -9.13 3.75
CA GLY A 64 3.73 -10.46 4.27
C GLY A 64 2.95 -11.57 3.55
N LEU A 65 3.50 -12.78 3.60
CA LEU A 65 2.81 -14.02 3.26
C LEU A 65 2.33 -14.65 4.58
N ILE A 66 1.02 -14.87 4.71
CA ILE A 66 0.41 -15.38 5.95
C ILE A 66 -0.02 -16.84 5.73
N THR A 67 0.39 -17.72 6.64
CA THR A 67 0.06 -19.15 6.62
C THR A 67 -0.58 -19.57 7.93
N LEU A 68 -1.45 -20.58 7.91
CA LEU A 68 -1.98 -21.16 9.15
C LEU A 68 -0.88 -21.88 9.92
N LYS A 69 -0.76 -21.56 11.22
CA LYS A 69 0.17 -22.25 12.12
C LYS A 69 -0.17 -23.75 12.17
N ASN A 70 0.84 -24.60 12.18
CA ASN A 70 0.73 -26.06 12.20
C ASN A 70 0.00 -26.69 10.99
N ARG A 71 -0.15 -25.96 9.87
CA ARG A 71 -0.63 -26.53 8.62
C ARG A 71 0.53 -26.80 7.68
N THR A 72 0.71 -28.07 7.31
CA THR A 72 1.73 -28.45 6.33
C THR A 72 1.46 -27.78 4.99
N LEU A 73 2.43 -27.03 4.48
CA LEU A 73 2.37 -26.44 3.15
C LEU A 73 2.56 -27.51 2.08
N THR A 74 1.71 -27.49 1.05
CA THR A 74 1.90 -28.33 -0.13
C THR A 74 3.17 -27.92 -0.89
N PRO A 75 3.77 -28.81 -1.69
CA PRO A 75 4.89 -28.45 -2.56
C PRO A 75 4.58 -27.24 -3.46
N LEU A 76 3.36 -27.18 -4.01
CA LEU A 76 2.90 -26.05 -4.83
C LEU A 76 2.87 -24.73 -4.04
N ALA A 77 2.39 -24.75 -2.80
CA ALA A 77 2.37 -23.55 -1.96
C ALA A 77 3.80 -23.05 -1.66
N ARG A 78 4.75 -23.96 -1.42
CA ARG A 78 6.18 -23.59 -1.25
C ARG A 78 6.74 -22.94 -2.50
N LEU A 79 6.52 -23.56 -3.67
CA LEU A 79 6.98 -23.02 -4.95
C LEU A 79 6.39 -21.62 -5.24
N PHE A 80 5.10 -21.42 -4.94
CA PHE A 80 4.46 -20.10 -5.06
C PHE A 80 5.13 -19.06 -4.16
N ILE A 81 5.37 -19.39 -2.88
CA ILE A 81 6.03 -18.51 -1.93
C ILE A 81 7.44 -18.11 -2.42
N GLU A 82 8.22 -19.07 -2.89
CA GLU A 82 9.57 -18.84 -3.43
C GLU A 82 9.53 -17.91 -4.65
N SER A 83 8.63 -18.19 -5.58
CA SER A 83 8.43 -17.40 -6.80
C SER A 83 8.04 -15.95 -6.49
N VAL A 84 7.07 -15.75 -5.60
CA VAL A 84 6.61 -14.40 -5.22
C VAL A 84 7.71 -13.63 -4.48
N ARG A 85 8.49 -14.28 -3.61
CA ARG A 85 9.64 -13.62 -2.95
C ARG A 85 10.69 -13.18 -3.96
N ALA A 86 11.01 -14.00 -4.94
CA ALA A 86 11.97 -13.66 -5.99
C ALA A 86 11.49 -12.43 -6.79
N LEU A 87 10.21 -12.39 -7.16
CA LEU A 87 9.59 -11.26 -7.86
C LEU A 87 9.52 -9.98 -7.03
N ALA A 88 9.28 -10.09 -5.72
CA ALA A 88 9.14 -8.94 -4.83
C ALA A 88 10.48 -8.35 -4.37
N LYS A 89 11.59 -9.11 -4.42
CA LYS A 89 12.92 -8.67 -3.95
C LYS A 89 13.38 -7.32 -4.55
N PRO A 90 13.21 -7.02 -5.85
CA PRO A 90 13.55 -5.71 -6.41
C PRO A 90 12.67 -4.57 -5.88
N LEU A 91 11.43 -4.86 -5.47
CA LEU A 91 10.47 -3.88 -4.97
C LEU A 91 10.72 -3.48 -3.51
N ALA A 92 11.57 -4.24 -2.79
CA ALA A 92 11.94 -3.95 -1.40
C ALA A 92 12.96 -2.81 -1.26
N ARG A 93 13.45 -2.24 -2.37
CA ARG A 93 14.31 -1.06 -2.33
C ARG A 93 13.47 0.20 -2.03
N PRO A 94 13.92 1.05 -1.09
CA PRO A 94 13.21 2.28 -0.73
C PRO A 94 13.06 3.24 -1.92
#